data_AF-A0A9E1X7J9-F1
#
_entry.id   AF-A0A9E1X7J9-F1
#
_cell.length_a   1.000
_cell.length_b   1.000
_cell.length_c   1.000
_cell.angle_alpha   90.00
_cell.angle_beta   90.00
_cell.angle_gamma   90.00
#
_symmetry.space_group_name_H-M   'P 1'
#
loop_
_entity.id
_entity.type
_entity.pdbx_description
1 polymer ?
#
loop_
_entity_poly.entity_id
_entity_poly.type
_entity_poly.pdbx_seq_one_letter_code
_entity_poly.pdbx_strand_id
1 'polypeptide(L)'
;FDLIPGFRVITIYAHLSHIDKNIKPGAVIKAGDVMGQSGNSGTRESTVGLKAGAHLHWEMILQKGKQEIYLGKDVPNPQLYAMLRRIFYKENP
;
A
#
# COMPACT_ATOMS: atom_id res chain seq x y z
N PHE A 1 -0.40 17.77 -3.30
CA PHE A 1 0.17 16.42 -3.44
C PHE A 1 1.29 16.24 -2.41
N ASP A 2 1.09 16.75 -1.19
CA ASP A 2 2.20 17.12 -0.30
C ASP A 2 1.99 16.52 1.08
N LEU A 3 1.64 15.23 1.13
CA LEU A 3 1.43 14.51 2.38
C LEU A 3 2.64 14.66 3.32
N ILE A 4 3.86 14.67 2.74
CA ILE A 4 5.11 14.98 3.45
C ILE A 4 5.92 15.98 2.61
N PRO A 5 6.06 17.24 3.06
CA PRO A 5 6.79 18.26 2.31
C PRO A 5 8.22 17.85 1.97
N GLY A 6 8.63 18.07 0.72
CA GLY A 6 9.99 17.76 0.24
C GLY A 6 10.26 16.29 -0.06
N PHE A 7 9.24 15.42 0.01
CA PHE A 7 9.31 14.02 -0.39
C PHE A 7 8.26 13.71 -1.45
N ARG A 8 8.63 12.86 -2.41
CA ARG A 8 7.66 12.18 -3.26
C ARG A 8 7.11 10.99 -2.49
N VAL A 9 5.81 10.98 -2.23
CA VAL A 9 5.13 9.84 -1.59
C VAL A 9 4.62 8.89 -2.66
N ILE A 10 4.96 7.60 -2.52
CA ILE A 10 4.54 6.53 -3.41
C ILE A 10 3.84 5.48 -2.55
N THR A 11 2.68 5.02 -3.00
CA THR A 11 1.97 3.89 -2.39
C THR A 11 1.82 2.77 -3.40
N ILE A 12 2.11 1.54 -3.00
CA ILE A 12 2.01 0.35 -3.86
C ILE A 12 0.88 -0.54 -3.34
N TYR A 13 0.03 -1.02 -4.25
CA TYR A 13 -1.04 -1.98 -3.99
C TYR A 13 -0.80 -3.21 -4.86
N ALA A 14 -0.57 -4.37 -4.24
CA ALA A 14 -0.20 -5.60 -4.95
C ALA A 14 -1.13 -6.76 -4.62
N HIS A 15 -0.91 -7.88 -5.32
CA HIS A 15 -1.74 -9.09 -5.31
C HIS A 15 -3.19 -8.86 -5.73
N LEU A 16 -3.47 -7.86 -6.56
CA LEU A 16 -4.83 -7.57 -7.02
C LEU A 16 -5.35 -8.67 -7.96
N SER A 17 -6.62 -9.04 -7.82
CA SER A 17 -7.32 -9.92 -8.76
C SER A 17 -7.90 -9.15 -9.95
N HIS A 18 -8.15 -7.86 -9.76
CA HIS A 18 -8.70 -6.96 -10.76
C HIS A 18 -8.22 -5.53 -10.53
N ILE A 19 -7.99 -4.79 -11.61
CA ILE A 19 -7.71 -3.36 -11.62
C ILE A 19 -8.81 -2.71 -12.48
N ASP A 20 -9.46 -1.67 -11.97
CA ASP A 20 -10.48 -0.95 -12.72
C ASP A 20 -9.86 -0.37 -14.00
N LYS A 21 -10.54 -0.55 -15.14
CA LYS A 21 -10.05 -0.16 -16.48
C LYS A 21 -9.73 1.32 -16.64
N ASN A 22 -10.29 2.18 -15.78
CA ASN A 22 -10.03 3.62 -15.79
C ASN A 22 -8.75 3.99 -15.01
N ILE A 23 -8.24 3.07 -14.18
CA ILE A 23 -6.99 3.21 -13.45
C ILE A 23 -5.83 2.83 -14.37
N LYS A 24 -5.36 3.83 -15.10
CA LYS A 24 -4.25 3.75 -16.05
C LYS A 24 -3.14 4.73 -15.68
N PRO A 25 -1.91 4.57 -16.18
CA PRO A 25 -0.84 5.53 -15.94
C PRO A 25 -1.28 6.96 -16.26
N GLY A 26 -1.02 7.89 -15.33
CA GLY A 26 -1.44 9.29 -15.44
C GLY A 26 -2.85 9.59 -14.93
N ALA A 27 -3.66 8.59 -14.55
CA ALA A 27 -4.94 8.83 -13.91
C ALA A 27 -4.77 9.53 -12.54
N VAL A 28 -5.65 10.48 -12.25
CA VAL A 28 -5.73 11.13 -10.94
C VAL A 28 -6.78 10.41 -10.11
N ILE A 29 -6.39 9.94 -8.93
CA ILE A 29 -7.25 9.24 -7.97
C ILE A 29 -7.43 10.07 -6.70
N LYS A 30 -8.58 9.92 -6.04
CA LYS A 30 -8.90 10.54 -4.75
C LYS A 30 -9.02 9.47 -3.66
N ALA A 31 -8.81 9.89 -2.41
CA ALA A 31 -9.06 9.01 -1.28
C ALA A 31 -10.53 8.55 -1.29
N GLY A 32 -10.74 7.23 -1.21
CA GLY A 32 -12.06 6.61 -1.30
C GLY A 32 -12.43 6.07 -2.69
N ASP A 33 -11.67 6.41 -3.73
CA ASP A 33 -11.91 5.85 -5.06
C ASP A 33 -11.59 4.35 -5.08
N VAL A 34 -12.46 3.56 -5.71
CA VAL A 34 -12.25 2.12 -5.91
C VAL A 34 -11.29 1.93 -7.08
N MET A 35 -10.14 1.31 -6.81
CA MET A 35 -9.11 1.08 -7.84
C MET A 35 -9.07 -0.35 -8.38
N GLY A 36 -9.68 -1.29 -7.67
CA GLY A 36 -9.58 -2.71 -7.98
C GLY A 36 -10.08 -3.61 -6.86
N GLN A 37 -9.75 -4.90 -6.96
CA GLN A 37 -10.13 -5.93 -6.00
C GLN A 37 -8.88 -6.67 -5.51
N SER A 38 -8.82 -6.99 -4.22
CA SER A 38 -7.76 -7.83 -3.67
C SER A 38 -7.84 -9.25 -4.23
N GLY A 39 -6.71 -9.95 -4.19
CA GLY A 39 -6.58 -11.29 -4.73
C GLY A 39 -5.28 -11.93 -4.26
N ASN A 40 -4.76 -12.87 -5.04
CA ASN A 40 -3.49 -13.54 -4.79
C ASN A 40 -2.57 -13.57 -6.02
N SER A 41 -2.80 -12.69 -7.01
CA SER A 41 -1.99 -12.64 -8.23
C SER A 41 -0.50 -12.46 -7.90
N GLY A 42 0.35 -13.31 -8.48
CA GLY A 42 1.79 -13.28 -8.24
C GLY A 42 2.25 -13.99 -6.95
N THR A 43 1.36 -14.64 -6.20
CA THR A 43 1.75 -15.53 -5.10
C THR A 43 1.94 -16.98 -5.58
N ARG A 44 2.61 -17.80 -4.78
CA ARG A 44 2.84 -19.23 -5.09
C ARG A 44 1.52 -20.00 -5.27
N GLU A 45 0.52 -19.69 -4.47
CA GLU A 45 -0.79 -20.37 -4.49
C GLU A 45 -1.53 -20.10 -5.81
N SER A 46 -1.36 -18.91 -6.38
CA SER A 46 -1.97 -18.55 -7.66
C SER A 46 -1.41 -19.33 -8.84
N THR A 47 -0.15 -19.78 -8.78
CA THR A 47 0.48 -20.54 -9.88
C THR A 47 -0.12 -21.92 -10.07
N VAL A 48 -0.77 -22.46 -9.03
CA VAL A 48 -1.48 -23.75 -9.05
C VAL A 48 -3.01 -23.59 -9.04
N GLY A 49 -3.51 -22.38 -9.32
CA GLY A 49 -4.94 -22.09 -9.45
C GLY A 49 -5.73 -22.05 -8.14
N LEU A 50 -5.04 -22.04 -6.99
CA LEU A 50 -5.70 -21.91 -5.69
C LEU A 50 -6.07 -20.45 -5.42
N LYS A 51 -7.16 -20.24 -4.70
CA LYS A 51 -7.58 -18.92 -4.20
C LYS A 51 -7.03 -18.60 -2.80
N ALA A 52 -6.34 -19.56 -2.19
CA ALA A 52 -5.71 -19.37 -0.88
C ALA A 52 -4.66 -18.26 -0.93
N GLY A 53 -4.41 -17.62 0.22
CA GLY A 53 -3.43 -16.54 0.31
C GLY A 53 -3.89 -15.22 -0.29
N ALA A 54 -5.18 -15.04 -0.59
CA ALA A 54 -5.69 -13.75 -1.06
C ALA A 54 -5.60 -12.69 0.05
N HIS A 55 -4.83 -11.64 -0.20
CA HIS A 55 -4.64 -10.52 0.72
C HIS A 55 -4.24 -9.27 -0.06
N LEU A 56 -4.39 -8.10 0.57
CA LEU A 56 -3.83 -6.87 0.02
C LEU A 56 -2.41 -6.70 0.56
N HIS A 57 -1.42 -6.64 -0.33
CA HIS A 57 -0.09 -6.15 0.03
C HIS A 57 -0.03 -4.65 -0.26
N TRP A 58 0.31 -3.86 0.75
CA TRP A 58 0.35 -2.41 0.68
C TRP A 58 1.66 -1.87 1.22
N GLU A 59 2.25 -0.90 0.51
CA GLU A 59 3.47 -0.22 0.93
C GLU A 59 3.32 1.29 0.80
N MET A 60 4.10 2.02 1.60
CA MET A 60 4.35 3.45 1.44
C MET A 60 5.85 3.73 1.43
N ILE A 61 6.30 4.46 0.42
CA ILE A 61 7.68 4.83 0.18
C ILE A 61 7.77 6.36 0.13
N LEU A 62 8.71 6.92 0.89
CA LEU A 62 9.08 8.33 0.85
C LEU A 62 10.39 8.46 0.08
N GLN A 63 10.34 9.09 -1.08
CA GLN A 63 11.50 9.25 -1.97
C GLN A 63 11.99 10.69 -1.98
N LYS A 64 13.32 10.88 -1.81
CA LYS A 64 14.00 12.17 -1.94
C LYS A 64 15.30 11.99 -2.73
N GLY A 65 15.29 12.43 -3.99
CA GLY A 65 16.41 12.17 -4.91
C GLY A 65 16.60 10.65 -5.10
N LYS A 66 17.77 10.13 -4.73
CA LYS A 66 18.10 8.70 -4.81
C LYS A 66 17.79 7.91 -3.51
N GLN A 67 17.32 8.58 -2.46
CA GLN A 67 17.04 7.96 -1.17
C GLN A 67 15.57 7.54 -1.08
N GLU A 68 15.34 6.37 -0.51
CA GLU A 68 14.01 5.80 -0.26
C GLU A 68 13.88 5.37 1.19
N ILE A 69 12.77 5.75 1.82
CA ILE A 69 12.40 5.38 3.18
C ILE A 69 11.08 4.64 3.11
N TYR A 70 11.07 3.39 3.54
CA TYR A 70 9.86 2.57 3.63
C TYR A 70 9.16 2.85 4.97
N LEU A 71 7.83 2.88 4.97
CA LEU A 71 7.07 3.03 6.22
C LEU A 71 7.44 1.92 7.21
N GLY A 72 7.93 2.31 8.39
CA GLY A 72 8.35 1.38 9.44
C GLY A 72 9.78 0.85 9.30
N LYS A 73 10.55 1.27 8.28
CA LYS A 73 11.97 0.93 8.15
C LYS A 73 12.72 1.33 9.43
N ASP A 74 13.54 0.42 9.95
CA ASP A 74 14.37 0.61 11.14
C ASP A 74 13.59 0.92 12.43
N VAL A 75 12.26 0.72 12.45
CA VAL A 75 11.44 0.88 13.66
C VAL A 75 11.29 -0.49 14.35
N PRO A 76 11.85 -0.69 15.56
CA PRO A 76 11.74 -1.95 16.26
C PRO A 76 10.34 -2.16 16.86
N ASN A 77 10.09 -3.40 17.30
CA ASN A 77 8.96 -3.69 18.19
C ASN A 77 9.27 -3.22 19.62
N PRO A 78 8.30 -2.67 20.37
CA PRO A 78 6.87 -2.51 20.03
C PRO A 78 6.51 -1.19 19.30
N GLN A 79 7.48 -0.32 19.02
CA GLN A 79 7.26 1.01 18.45
C GLN A 79 6.59 0.96 17.08
N LEU A 80 6.92 -0.05 16.26
CA LEU A 80 6.31 -0.26 14.95
C LEU A 80 4.78 -0.42 15.07
N TYR A 81 4.32 -1.29 15.97
CA TYR A 81 2.88 -1.48 16.22
C TYR A 81 2.21 -0.23 16.76
N ALA A 82 2.87 0.52 17.63
CA ALA A 82 2.33 1.77 18.14
C ALA A 82 2.15 2.82 17.02
N MET A 83 3.13 2.93 16.13
CA MET A 83 3.06 3.80 14.95
C MET A 83 1.92 3.38 14.01
N LEU A 84 1.85 2.10 13.64
CA LEU A 84 0.80 1.59 12.75
C LEU A 84 -0.60 1.78 13.34
N ARG A 85 -0.76 1.59 14.66
CA ARG A 85 -2.03 1.87 15.34
C ARG A 85 -2.45 3.32 15.20
N ARG A 86 -1.53 4.27 15.44
CA ARG A 86 -1.83 5.70 15.31
C ARG A 86 -2.22 6.12 13.89
N ILE A 87 -1.67 5.46 12.87
CA ILE A 87 -1.93 5.80 11.46
C ILE A 87 -3.26 5.19 10.98
N PHE A 88 -3.51 3.91 11.30
CA PHE A 88 -4.61 3.16 10.69
C PHE A 88 -5.81 2.93 11.59
N TYR A 89 -5.65 3.03 12.91
CA TYR A 89 -6.78 2.93 13.84
C TYR A 89 -7.24 4.33 14.19
N LYS A 90 -8.51 4.59 13.94
CA LYS A 90 -9.17 5.79 14.43
C LYS A 90 -9.30 5.61 15.95
N GLU A 91 -8.81 6.57 16.75
CA GLU A 91 -9.28 6.64 18.13
C GLU A 91 -10.78 6.96 18.05
N ASN A 92 -11.60 6.08 18.62
CA ASN A 92 -13.02 6.39 18.79
C ASN A 92 -13.09 7.61 19.73
N PRO A 93 -13.70 8.74 19.31
CA PRO A 93 -13.96 9.84 20.22
C PRO A 93 -14.90 9.42 21.35
#